data_AF-J9DYM4-F1
#
_entry.id   AF-J9DYM4-F1
#
_cell.length_a   1.000
_cell.length_b   1.000
_cell.length_c   1.000
_cell.angle_alpha   90.00
_cell.angle_beta   90.00
_cell.angle_gamma   90.00
#
_symmetry.space_group_name_H-M   'P 1'
#
loop_
_entity.id
_entity.type
_entity.pdbx_description
1 polymer ?
#
loop_
_entity_poly.entity_id
_entity_poly.type
_entity_poly.pdbx_seq_one_letter_code
_entity_poly.pdbx_strand_id
1 'polypeptide(L)'
;MEGREKSPFSIWRKMENKSISLEQLSDIFGFRVIVNADVDCYRALGAVHRKWQFVPGRFKDYISVPKTNNYRSLHTTIIGPNRQRVEIQIRTAEMHIIAQNGVAAHWLYKEGDDERRKVFDDIKPFKWLQELVDQLKIANTAEEFLEDTKMELFHDQVFCFTPKGRIIALPKGATPLDFAYAVHTAVGNSCAGARVNGNITPIRTVLRNGDEVEIIRAEGQVPSANWESIVVTGKARAAIRHHLRENEHLGQIKTGREIIASVFQAEKKSVDDNHLERALGPLECETLDDLYALVGAGDVSGTEVFRKVYPDQKSPGMLVTALNAITSKVGSDAKNNAPIIGGDAFSAIKFAPETFPLPGDRIVGIMSPGEGVMVYPISSPLLQDYEAELERWLPLKWDNEASHDRFYDTRLSLTVANKIGALAIIARTIGEFGANISNLSMHQRDEDFCLLEIDLEVRDLNHVKEIISALRGSRLVNRVKRVVA
;
A
#
# COMPACT_ATOMS: atom_id res chain seq x y z
N MET A 1 29.54 -44.11 -12.96
CA MET A 1 28.65 -43.93 -11.79
C MET A 1 29.57 -43.82 -10.59
N GLU A 2 29.53 -42.72 -9.85
CA GLU A 2 30.43 -42.48 -8.71
C GLU A 2 29.62 -42.39 -7.42
N GLY A 3 30.12 -43.02 -6.35
CA GLY A 3 29.58 -42.87 -5.01
C GLY A 3 29.89 -41.48 -4.46
N ARG A 4 28.91 -40.84 -3.81
CA ARG A 4 29.05 -39.51 -3.22
C ARG A 4 28.69 -39.56 -1.75
N GLU A 5 29.65 -39.21 -0.91
CA GLU A 5 29.43 -38.93 0.51
C GLU A 5 29.01 -37.47 0.72
N LYS A 6 28.16 -37.22 1.72
CA LYS A 6 27.72 -35.87 2.08
C LYS A 6 28.74 -35.21 3.02
N SER A 7 28.98 -33.91 2.83
CA SER A 7 29.85 -33.16 3.73
C SER A 7 29.23 -33.08 5.14
N PRO A 8 30.04 -33.12 6.21
CA PRO A 8 29.56 -33.01 7.59
C PRO A 8 28.66 -31.79 7.84
N PHE A 9 29.02 -30.64 7.27
CA PHE A 9 28.25 -29.40 7.39
C PHE A 9 26.86 -29.50 6.74
N SER A 10 26.73 -30.20 5.61
CA SER A 10 25.44 -30.43 4.95
C SER A 10 24.55 -31.41 5.72
N ILE A 11 25.15 -32.33 6.48
CA ILE A 11 24.44 -33.25 7.39
C ILE A 11 23.89 -32.44 8.57
N TRP A 12 24.75 -31.66 9.23
CA TRP A 12 24.38 -30.83 10.38
C TRP A 12 23.24 -29.85 10.07
N ARG A 13 23.36 -29.04 9.01
CA ARG A 13 22.32 -28.07 8.61
C ARG A 13 20.96 -28.73 8.34
N LYS A 14 20.97 -29.99 7.86
CA LYS A 14 19.75 -30.74 7.54
C LYS A 14 19.10 -31.35 8.78
N MET A 15 19.89 -31.68 9.81
CA MET A 15 19.39 -32.09 11.11
C MET A 15 18.70 -30.92 11.83
N GLU A 16 19.31 -29.73 11.77
CA GLU A 16 18.80 -28.50 12.38
C GLU A 16 17.50 -28.02 11.71
N ASN A 17 17.48 -27.89 10.37
CA ASN A 17 16.31 -27.38 9.64
C ASN A 17 15.08 -28.30 9.65
N LYS A 18 15.21 -29.58 10.05
CA LYS A 18 14.12 -30.55 10.00
C LYS A 18 13.83 -31.26 11.33
N SER A 19 14.59 -30.98 12.38
CA SER A 19 14.47 -31.63 13.69
C SER A 19 14.49 -33.16 13.62
N ILE A 20 15.40 -33.73 12.82
CA ILE A 20 15.50 -35.18 12.56
C ILE A 20 16.74 -35.75 13.27
N SER A 21 16.61 -36.92 13.93
CA SER A 21 17.74 -37.63 14.55
C SER A 21 18.71 -38.21 13.52
N LEU A 22 19.99 -38.39 13.88
CA LEU A 22 21.03 -38.92 12.98
C LEU A 22 20.63 -40.30 12.38
N GLU A 23 19.90 -41.11 13.16
CA GLU A 23 19.40 -42.43 12.78
C GLU A 23 18.30 -42.38 11.71
N GLN A 24 17.53 -41.28 11.65
CA GLN A 24 16.50 -41.05 10.63
C GLN A 24 17.06 -40.40 9.34
N LEU A 25 18.38 -40.15 9.29
CA LEU A 25 19.10 -39.59 8.16
C LEU A 25 19.29 -40.64 7.05
N SER A 26 18.16 -41.11 6.51
CA SER A 26 18.08 -42.08 5.41
C SER A 26 18.65 -41.60 4.06
N ASP A 27 19.30 -40.43 4.01
CA ASP A 27 19.92 -39.86 2.81
C ASP A 27 21.46 -39.82 2.90
N ILE A 28 22.11 -40.76 3.63
CA ILE A 28 23.58 -40.84 3.73
C ILE A 28 24.21 -41.25 2.39
N PHE A 29 23.59 -42.21 1.69
CA PHE A 29 24.09 -42.74 0.43
C PHE A 29 23.51 -41.98 -0.77
N GLY A 30 24.39 -41.34 -1.53
CA GLY A 30 24.07 -40.66 -2.78
C GLY A 30 24.86 -41.22 -3.95
N PHE A 31 24.20 -41.46 -5.09
CA PHE A 31 24.87 -41.83 -6.34
C PHE A 31 24.73 -40.73 -7.38
N ARG A 32 25.79 -40.54 -8.14
CA ARG A 32 25.81 -39.61 -9.28
C ARG A 32 25.90 -40.37 -10.59
N VAL A 33 25.00 -40.03 -11.50
CA VAL A 33 24.98 -40.50 -12.88
C VAL A 33 25.30 -39.32 -13.77
N ILE A 34 26.40 -39.42 -14.53
CA ILE A 34 26.80 -38.44 -15.51
C ILE A 34 26.53 -39.03 -16.88
N VAL A 35 25.79 -38.31 -17.71
CA VAL A 35 25.42 -38.70 -19.08
C VAL A 35 25.88 -37.63 -20.07
N ASN A 36 25.68 -37.87 -21.37
CA ASN A 36 26.17 -36.98 -22.42
C ASN A 36 25.17 -35.88 -22.79
N ALA A 37 23.87 -36.20 -22.88
CA ALA A 37 22.83 -35.26 -23.31
C ALA A 37 21.66 -35.16 -22.31
N ASP A 38 20.93 -34.05 -22.36
CA ASP A 38 19.76 -33.78 -21.50
C ASP A 38 18.69 -34.88 -21.66
N VAL A 39 18.46 -35.36 -22.88
CA VAL A 39 17.53 -36.48 -23.17
C VAL A 39 17.93 -37.76 -22.44
N ASP A 40 19.24 -38.03 -22.34
CA ASP A 40 19.75 -39.22 -21.66
C ASP A 40 19.57 -39.13 -20.14
N CYS A 41 19.46 -37.93 -19.57
CA CYS A 41 19.13 -37.76 -18.15
C CYS A 41 17.75 -38.36 -17.84
N TYR A 42 16.76 -38.07 -18.70
CA TYR A 42 15.40 -38.59 -18.54
C TYR A 42 15.30 -40.08 -18.87
N ARG A 43 16.08 -40.58 -19.84
CA ARG A 43 16.18 -42.04 -20.10
C ARG A 43 16.76 -42.78 -18.89
N ALA A 44 17.83 -42.25 -18.29
CA ALA A 44 18.43 -42.82 -17.09
C ALA A 44 17.46 -42.76 -15.90
N LEU A 45 16.70 -41.67 -15.73
CA LEU A 45 15.65 -41.57 -14.72
C LEU A 45 14.59 -42.67 -14.90
N GLY A 46 14.10 -42.86 -16.13
CA GLY A 46 13.12 -43.90 -16.45
C GLY A 46 13.65 -45.31 -16.17
N ALA A 47 14.92 -45.59 -16.48
CA ALA A 47 15.55 -46.87 -16.16
C ALA A 47 15.64 -47.11 -14.64
N VAL A 48 15.99 -46.07 -13.87
CA VAL A 48 16.05 -46.13 -12.40
C VAL A 48 14.67 -46.41 -11.79
N HIS A 49 13.64 -45.68 -12.22
CA HIS A 49 12.28 -45.84 -11.68
C HIS A 49 11.59 -47.15 -12.10
N ARG A 50 12.01 -47.77 -13.21
CA ARG A 50 11.57 -49.12 -13.57
C ARG A 50 12.17 -50.20 -12.68
N LYS A 51 13.41 -50.01 -12.24
CA LYS A 51 14.15 -51.01 -11.44
C LYS A 51 13.87 -50.88 -9.94
N TRP A 52 13.69 -49.66 -9.44
CA TRP A 52 13.46 -49.38 -8.03
C TRP A 52 12.29 -48.41 -7.85
N GLN A 53 11.49 -48.65 -6.82
CA GLN A 53 10.39 -47.75 -6.46
C GLN A 53 10.93 -46.40 -5.99
N PHE A 54 10.42 -45.32 -6.57
CA PHE A 54 10.73 -43.96 -6.12
C PHE A 54 9.87 -43.57 -4.92
N VAL A 55 10.35 -42.61 -4.13
CA VAL A 55 9.62 -42.06 -2.98
C VAL A 55 8.80 -40.83 -3.42
N PRO A 56 7.46 -40.83 -3.27
CA PRO A 56 6.62 -39.68 -3.61
C PRO A 56 7.05 -38.39 -2.92
N GLY A 57 6.98 -37.25 -3.63
CA GLY A 57 7.39 -35.94 -3.12
C GLY A 57 8.91 -35.74 -2.98
N ARG A 58 9.73 -36.72 -3.37
CA ARG A 58 11.21 -36.66 -3.34
C ARG A 58 11.84 -36.66 -4.74
N PHE A 59 11.09 -36.21 -5.74
CA PHE A 59 11.59 -35.96 -7.09
C PHE A 59 11.69 -34.46 -7.35
N LYS A 60 12.79 -34.01 -7.94
CA LYS A 60 13.01 -32.61 -8.33
C LYS A 60 13.71 -32.55 -9.68
N ASP A 61 13.09 -31.86 -10.63
CA ASP A 61 13.66 -31.61 -11.95
C ASP A 61 14.29 -30.22 -12.00
N TYR A 62 15.60 -30.15 -11.71
CA TYR A 62 16.35 -28.90 -11.87
C TYR A 62 16.93 -28.74 -13.29
N ILE A 63 16.68 -29.66 -14.22
CA ILE A 63 17.04 -29.46 -15.64
C ILE A 63 16.01 -28.52 -16.27
N SER A 64 14.72 -28.78 -16.02
CA SER A 64 13.60 -27.94 -16.45
C SER A 64 13.47 -26.65 -15.64
N VAL A 65 13.78 -26.71 -14.33
CA VAL A 65 13.71 -25.54 -13.43
C VAL A 65 15.07 -25.34 -12.73
N PRO A 66 16.05 -24.70 -13.40
CA PRO A 66 17.37 -24.45 -12.83
C PRO A 66 17.30 -23.63 -11.54
N LYS A 67 18.27 -23.82 -10.64
CA LYS A 67 18.42 -22.95 -9.46
C LYS A 67 19.05 -21.60 -9.84
N THR A 68 18.95 -20.60 -8.96
CA THR A 68 19.50 -19.25 -9.13
C THR A 68 21.00 -19.22 -9.43
N ASN A 69 21.77 -20.19 -8.93
CA ASN A 69 23.19 -20.35 -9.25
C ASN A 69 23.45 -21.17 -10.53
N ASN A 70 22.45 -21.29 -11.40
CA ASN A 70 22.43 -22.09 -12.62
C ASN A 70 22.68 -23.59 -12.42
N TYR A 71 22.45 -24.11 -11.20
CA TYR A 71 22.57 -25.54 -10.93
C TYR A 71 21.46 -26.33 -11.64
N ARG A 72 21.86 -27.30 -12.48
CA ARG A 72 20.99 -28.20 -13.23
C ARG A 72 21.29 -29.68 -12.93
N SER A 73 20.27 -30.46 -12.58
CA SER A 73 20.33 -31.92 -12.35
C SER A 73 18.93 -32.48 -12.04
N LEU A 74 18.66 -33.74 -12.38
CA LEU A 74 17.51 -34.48 -11.87
C LEU A 74 17.85 -35.12 -10.53
N HIS A 75 17.01 -34.89 -9.51
CA HIS A 75 17.16 -35.50 -8.19
C HIS A 75 15.99 -36.43 -7.93
N THR A 76 16.26 -37.67 -7.56
CA THR A 76 15.22 -38.62 -7.16
C THR A 76 15.69 -39.46 -5.99
N THR A 77 14.79 -39.76 -5.04
CA THR A 77 15.05 -40.72 -3.98
C THR A 77 14.33 -42.03 -4.31
N ILE A 78 15.07 -43.15 -4.29
CA ILE A 78 14.55 -44.50 -4.49
C ILE A 78 14.71 -45.36 -3.24
N ILE A 79 13.97 -46.47 -3.18
CA ILE A 79 14.14 -47.52 -2.18
C ILE A 79 15.03 -48.62 -2.78
N GLY A 80 16.24 -48.75 -2.26
CA GLY A 80 17.22 -49.74 -2.71
C GLY A 80 16.95 -51.16 -2.18
N PRO A 81 17.79 -52.15 -2.58
CA PRO A 81 17.59 -53.57 -2.26
C PRO A 81 17.48 -53.88 -0.77
N ASN A 82 18.23 -53.17 0.08
CA ASN A 82 18.22 -53.36 1.55
C ASN A 82 17.17 -52.49 2.26
N ARG A 83 16.11 -52.05 1.55
CA ARG A 83 15.09 -51.08 2.03
C ARG A 83 15.65 -49.73 2.49
N GLN A 84 16.92 -49.46 2.19
CA GLN A 84 17.54 -48.16 2.45
C GLN A 84 17.12 -47.17 1.38
N ARG A 85 16.90 -45.91 1.77
CA ARG A 85 16.64 -44.83 0.82
C ARG A 85 17.97 -44.37 0.24
N VAL A 86 17.96 -44.12 -1.06
CA VAL A 86 19.15 -43.72 -1.81
C VAL A 86 18.81 -42.53 -2.69
N GLU A 87 19.61 -41.48 -2.60
CA GLU A 87 19.47 -40.29 -3.44
C GLU A 87 20.26 -40.47 -4.73
N ILE A 88 19.61 -40.32 -5.88
CA ILE A 88 20.24 -40.40 -7.20
C ILE A 88 20.18 -39.02 -7.85
N GLN A 89 21.34 -38.55 -8.30
CA GLN A 89 21.51 -37.29 -9.03
C GLN A 89 21.96 -37.60 -10.45
N ILE A 90 21.16 -37.21 -11.44
CA ILE A 90 21.43 -37.44 -12.87
C ILE A 90 21.66 -36.08 -13.53
N ARG A 91 22.72 -35.96 -14.32
CA ARG A 91 23.06 -34.71 -15.04
C ARG A 91 24.06 -34.96 -16.16
N THR A 92 24.25 -33.99 -17.04
CA THR A 92 25.29 -34.06 -18.08
C THR A 92 26.67 -33.72 -17.53
N ALA A 93 27.73 -34.00 -18.30
CA ALA A 93 29.09 -33.58 -17.98
C ALA A 93 29.21 -32.06 -17.82
N GLU A 94 28.58 -31.29 -18.71
CA GLU A 94 28.54 -29.82 -18.66
C GLU A 94 27.86 -29.32 -17.37
N MET A 95 26.67 -29.86 -17.06
CA MET A 95 25.97 -29.56 -15.80
C MET A 95 26.78 -29.95 -14.57
N HIS A 96 27.63 -30.99 -14.69
CA HIS A 96 28.49 -31.39 -13.59
C HIS A 96 29.57 -30.35 -13.30
N ILE A 97 30.21 -29.81 -14.35
CA ILE A 97 31.26 -28.77 -14.25
C ILE A 97 30.66 -27.50 -13.63
N ILE A 98 29.53 -27.03 -14.13
CA ILE A 98 28.83 -25.85 -13.58
C ILE A 98 28.50 -26.06 -12.10
N ALA A 99 28.05 -27.25 -11.72
CA ALA A 99 27.71 -27.55 -10.34
C ALA A 99 28.90 -27.71 -9.39
N GLN A 100 30.12 -27.95 -9.90
CA GLN A 100 31.35 -27.98 -9.09
C GLN A 100 32.00 -26.60 -9.00
N ASN A 101 32.09 -25.90 -10.12
CA ASN A 101 32.92 -24.71 -10.27
C ASN A 101 32.11 -23.40 -10.28
N GLY A 102 30.77 -23.47 -10.29
CA GLY A 102 29.89 -22.30 -10.27
C GLY A 102 30.16 -21.36 -11.46
N VAL A 103 30.12 -20.05 -11.22
CA VAL A 103 30.32 -18.99 -12.23
C VAL A 103 31.72 -19.06 -12.87
N ALA A 104 32.72 -19.65 -12.18
CA ALA A 104 34.08 -19.81 -12.73
C ALA A 104 34.17 -20.86 -13.86
N ALA A 105 33.17 -21.74 -14.00
CA ALA A 105 33.09 -22.67 -15.14
C ALA A 105 32.97 -21.94 -16.49
N HIS A 106 32.46 -20.70 -16.48
CA HIS A 106 32.21 -19.89 -17.66
C HIS A 106 33.50 -19.35 -18.32
N TRP A 107 34.65 -19.44 -17.64
CA TRP A 107 35.97 -19.10 -18.22
C TRP A 107 36.70 -20.31 -18.79
N LEU A 108 36.55 -21.50 -18.21
CA LEU A 108 37.24 -22.71 -18.67
C LEU A 108 36.75 -23.23 -20.03
N TYR A 109 35.54 -22.85 -20.46
CA TYR A 109 34.95 -23.29 -21.74
C TYR A 109 35.02 -22.22 -22.85
N LYS A 110 35.67 -21.08 -22.60
CA LYS A 110 35.79 -19.96 -23.56
C LYS A 110 36.77 -20.21 -24.72
N GLU A 111 37.42 -21.38 -24.79
CA GLU A 111 38.39 -21.70 -25.85
C GLU A 111 37.86 -22.61 -26.96
N GLY A 112 36.58 -23.00 -26.95
CA GLY A 112 36.07 -23.93 -27.96
C GLY A 112 34.63 -23.68 -28.36
N ASP A 113 34.47 -23.19 -29.59
CA ASP A 113 33.28 -23.29 -30.45
C ASP A 113 32.31 -22.09 -30.47
N ASP A 114 32.14 -21.54 -31.67
CA ASP A 114 31.52 -20.24 -31.97
C ASP A 114 29.99 -20.33 -32.10
N GLU A 115 29.44 -21.53 -32.41
CA GLU A 115 28.01 -21.72 -32.66
C GLU A 115 27.15 -21.78 -31.38
N ARG A 116 27.74 -22.10 -30.22
CA ARG A 116 27.02 -22.09 -28.92
C ARG A 116 26.91 -20.71 -28.28
N ARG A 117 27.50 -19.67 -28.89
CA ARG A 117 27.44 -18.27 -28.41
C ARG A 117 26.01 -17.71 -28.37
N LYS A 118 25.11 -18.15 -29.25
CA LYS A 118 23.78 -17.51 -29.43
C LYS A 118 22.68 -17.98 -28.47
N VAL A 119 22.81 -19.14 -27.83
CA VAL A 119 21.77 -19.68 -26.92
C VAL A 119 21.96 -19.19 -25.47
N PHE A 120 23.17 -18.75 -25.11
CA PHE A 120 23.53 -18.40 -23.74
C PHE A 120 23.55 -16.88 -23.44
N ASP A 121 23.45 -16.02 -24.46
CA ASP A 121 23.40 -14.56 -24.28
C ASP A 121 22.04 -14.06 -23.73
N ASP A 122 20.98 -14.87 -23.83
CA ASP A 122 19.63 -14.54 -23.37
C ASP A 122 19.43 -14.67 -21.85
N ILE A 123 20.41 -15.20 -21.12
CA ILE A 123 20.32 -15.39 -19.66
C ILE A 123 21.41 -14.55 -19.01
N LYS A 124 21.23 -13.23 -19.01
CA LYS A 124 22.11 -12.31 -18.27
C LYS A 124 21.85 -12.45 -16.76
N PRO A 125 22.80 -12.99 -15.96
CA PRO A 125 22.68 -13.07 -14.50
C PRO A 125 22.85 -11.71 -13.81
N PHE A 126 22.83 -10.61 -14.56
CA PHE A 126 23.05 -9.24 -14.10
C PHE A 126 21.79 -8.36 -14.16
N LYS A 127 20.64 -8.89 -14.56
CA LYS A 127 19.39 -8.09 -14.60
C LYS A 127 19.01 -7.55 -13.23
N TRP A 128 19.17 -8.35 -12.17
CA TRP A 128 18.97 -7.91 -10.79
C TRP A 128 19.94 -6.79 -10.39
N LEU A 129 21.16 -6.80 -10.92
CA LEU A 129 22.19 -5.81 -10.64
C LEU A 129 21.89 -4.49 -11.38
N GLN A 130 21.30 -4.57 -12.57
CA GLN A 130 20.75 -3.40 -13.27
C GLN A 130 19.50 -2.85 -12.58
N GLU A 131 18.59 -3.71 -12.12
CA GLU A 131 17.40 -3.31 -11.35
C GLU A 131 17.79 -2.61 -10.03
N LEU A 132 18.85 -3.08 -9.36
CA LEU A 132 19.43 -2.45 -8.16
C LEU A 132 20.06 -1.09 -8.47
N VAL A 133 20.74 -0.95 -9.62
CA VAL A 133 21.28 0.33 -10.10
C VAL A 133 20.19 1.32 -10.50
N ASP A 134 19.06 0.85 -11.03
CA ASP A 134 17.93 1.71 -11.33
C ASP A 134 17.16 2.12 -10.06
N GLN A 135 17.07 1.25 -9.05
CA GLN A 135 16.56 1.61 -7.72
C GLN A 135 17.45 2.66 -7.02
N LEU A 136 18.78 2.60 -7.20
CA LEU A 136 19.73 3.60 -6.70
C LEU A 136 19.48 5.01 -7.25
N LYS A 137 18.83 5.15 -8.40
CA LYS A 137 18.49 6.47 -8.98
C LYS A 137 17.20 7.07 -8.40
N ILE A 138 16.40 6.27 -7.68
CA ILE A 138 15.06 6.64 -7.21
C ILE A 138 15.04 6.90 -5.70
N ALA A 139 15.94 6.27 -4.92
CA ALA A 139 16.00 6.43 -3.47
C ALA A 139 16.73 7.72 -3.05
N ASN A 140 16.07 8.57 -2.25
CA ASN A 140 16.65 9.83 -1.75
C ASN A 140 17.47 9.64 -0.45
N THR A 141 17.35 8.51 0.25
CA THR A 141 17.96 8.32 1.58
C THR A 141 18.64 6.95 1.72
N ALA A 142 19.86 6.93 2.27
CA ALA A 142 20.68 5.72 2.42
C ALA A 142 20.07 4.66 3.37
N GLU A 143 19.23 5.09 4.31
CA GLU A 143 18.54 4.23 5.28
C GLU A 143 17.36 3.49 4.64
N GLU A 144 16.57 4.17 3.80
CA GLU A 144 15.48 3.59 3.00
C GLU A 144 16.03 2.52 2.03
N PHE A 145 17.18 2.82 1.39
CA PHE A 145 17.90 1.88 0.54
C PHE A 145 18.35 0.61 1.30
N LEU A 146 18.89 0.76 2.51
CA LEU A 146 19.39 -0.37 3.30
C LEU A 146 18.26 -1.26 3.83
N GLU A 147 17.09 -0.71 4.15
CA GLU A 147 15.92 -1.52 4.50
C GLU A 147 15.40 -2.30 3.29
N ASP A 148 15.22 -1.64 2.14
CA ASP A 148 14.68 -2.25 0.92
C ASP A 148 15.59 -3.36 0.39
N THR A 149 16.91 -3.13 0.33
CA THR A 149 17.88 -4.14 -0.13
C THR A 149 18.02 -5.31 0.84
N LYS A 150 17.96 -5.06 2.16
CA LYS A 150 18.05 -6.12 3.18
C LYS A 150 16.82 -7.04 3.13
N MET A 151 15.64 -6.52 2.78
CA MET A 151 14.45 -7.34 2.57
C MET A 151 14.54 -8.19 1.28
N GLU A 152 15.09 -7.68 0.18
CA GLU A 152 15.19 -8.45 -1.07
C GLU A 152 16.20 -9.62 -1.04
N LEU A 153 17.28 -9.50 -0.25
CA LEU A 153 18.41 -10.46 -0.29
C LEU A 153 18.18 -11.82 0.39
N PHE A 154 17.11 -12.02 1.17
CA PHE A 154 16.94 -13.22 2.02
C PHE A 154 15.56 -13.90 2.03
N HIS A 155 14.62 -13.55 1.14
CA HIS A 155 13.29 -14.16 1.17
C HIS A 155 13.18 -15.45 0.34
N ASP A 156 12.52 -16.46 0.92
CA ASP A 156 11.90 -17.55 0.15
C ASP A 156 11.03 -16.91 -0.95
N GLN A 157 11.15 -17.37 -2.19
CA GLN A 157 10.38 -16.85 -3.32
C GLN A 157 9.13 -17.68 -3.60
N VAL A 158 8.06 -17.00 -4.02
CA VAL A 158 6.87 -17.59 -4.63
C VAL A 158 6.83 -17.26 -6.12
N PHE A 159 6.51 -18.25 -6.93
CA PHE A 159 6.38 -18.19 -8.38
C PHE A 159 4.90 -18.22 -8.73
N CYS A 160 4.43 -17.12 -9.30
CA CYS A 160 3.06 -16.95 -9.76
C CYS A 160 3.02 -16.85 -11.28
N PHE A 161 1.90 -17.24 -11.87
CA PHE A 161 1.70 -17.26 -13.31
C PHE A 161 0.77 -16.14 -13.72
N THR A 162 1.07 -15.49 -14.84
CA THR A 162 0.07 -14.69 -15.56
C THR A 162 -0.87 -15.62 -16.34
N PRO A 163 -2.08 -15.17 -16.74
CA PRO A 163 -2.98 -15.98 -17.58
C PRO A 163 -2.38 -16.35 -18.95
N LYS A 164 -1.32 -15.64 -19.37
CA LYS A 164 -0.55 -15.93 -20.59
C LYS A 164 0.62 -16.90 -20.37
N GLY A 165 0.77 -17.47 -19.18
CA GLY A 165 1.81 -18.44 -18.84
C GLY A 165 3.18 -17.85 -18.49
N ARG A 166 3.34 -16.51 -18.46
CA ARG A 166 4.58 -15.87 -17.98
C ARG A 166 4.71 -16.07 -16.47
N ILE A 167 5.89 -16.47 -16.02
CA ILE A 167 6.24 -16.67 -14.61
C ILE A 167 6.76 -15.34 -14.01
N ILE A 168 6.29 -15.02 -12.82
CA ILE A 168 6.74 -13.87 -12.03
C ILE A 168 7.16 -14.38 -10.66
N ALA A 169 8.40 -14.07 -10.28
CA ALA A 169 8.93 -14.39 -8.95
C ALA A 169 8.70 -13.20 -8.02
N LEU A 170 8.16 -13.48 -6.84
CA LEU A 170 7.87 -12.50 -5.79
C LEU A 170 8.38 -13.04 -4.44
N PRO A 171 8.65 -12.19 -3.45
CA PRO A 171 8.95 -12.65 -2.11
C PRO A 171 7.74 -13.36 -1.49
N LYS A 172 7.99 -14.34 -0.63
CA LYS A 172 6.95 -15.00 0.17
C LYS A 172 6.19 -13.97 0.99
N GLY A 173 4.85 -14.04 0.95
CA GLY A 173 3.99 -13.04 1.58
C GLY A 173 3.46 -11.98 0.60
N ALA A 174 4.00 -11.91 -0.61
CA ALA A 174 3.54 -10.97 -1.63
C ALA A 174 2.04 -11.11 -1.94
N THR A 175 1.45 -9.99 -2.29
CA THR A 175 0.02 -9.84 -2.59
C THR A 175 -0.24 -9.74 -4.10
N PRO A 176 -1.49 -9.89 -4.57
CA PRO A 176 -1.86 -9.57 -5.94
C PRO A 176 -1.44 -8.15 -6.38
N LEU A 177 -1.38 -7.21 -5.44
CA LEU A 177 -0.95 -5.85 -5.74
C LEU A 177 0.56 -5.80 -6.04
N ASP A 178 1.38 -6.50 -5.26
CA ASP A 178 2.81 -6.69 -5.56
C ASP A 178 3.01 -7.34 -6.94
N PHE A 179 2.18 -8.34 -7.27
CA PHE A 179 2.19 -8.97 -8.60
C PHE A 179 1.86 -7.97 -9.71
N ALA A 180 0.86 -7.10 -9.51
CA ALA A 180 0.50 -6.07 -10.49
C ALA A 180 1.66 -5.10 -10.78
N TYR A 181 2.35 -4.61 -9.73
CA TYR A 181 3.52 -3.74 -9.88
C TYR A 181 4.76 -4.47 -10.44
N ALA A 182 4.89 -5.77 -10.18
CA ALA A 182 5.93 -6.60 -10.79
C ALA A 182 5.69 -6.81 -12.30
N VAL A 183 4.43 -6.91 -12.74
CA VAL A 183 4.06 -6.91 -14.17
C VAL A 183 4.41 -5.57 -14.80
N HIS A 184 3.84 -4.48 -14.27
CA HIS A 184 4.07 -3.11 -14.76
C HIS A 184 3.46 -2.07 -13.80
N THR A 185 4.12 -0.92 -13.62
CA THR A 185 3.62 0.16 -12.74
C THR A 185 2.22 0.63 -13.13
N ALA A 186 1.97 0.87 -14.42
CA ALA A 186 0.62 1.23 -14.89
C ALA A 186 -0.44 0.17 -14.57
N VAL A 187 -0.08 -1.12 -14.50
CA VAL A 187 -1.03 -2.19 -14.12
C VAL A 187 -1.35 -2.09 -12.63
N GLY A 188 -0.32 -1.91 -11.80
CA GLY A 188 -0.46 -1.62 -10.37
C GLY A 188 -1.32 -0.39 -10.09
N ASN A 189 -1.06 0.74 -10.75
CA ASN A 189 -1.79 1.99 -10.53
C ASN A 189 -3.30 1.86 -10.81
N SER A 190 -3.65 1.15 -11.89
CA SER A 190 -5.04 0.92 -12.31
C SER A 190 -5.73 -0.29 -11.66
N CYS A 191 -5.11 -0.91 -10.64
CA CYS A 191 -5.60 -2.15 -10.05
C CYS A 191 -6.90 -1.93 -9.26
N ALA A 192 -8.02 -2.47 -9.75
CA ALA A 192 -9.31 -2.43 -9.07
C ALA A 192 -9.57 -3.71 -8.24
N GLY A 193 -8.96 -4.83 -8.62
CA GLY A 193 -9.12 -6.11 -7.95
C GLY A 193 -8.23 -7.20 -8.55
N ALA A 194 -8.32 -8.40 -8.00
CA ALA A 194 -7.55 -9.53 -8.49
C ALA A 194 -8.38 -10.82 -8.50
N ARG A 195 -8.08 -11.68 -9.46
CA ARG A 195 -8.60 -13.03 -9.56
C ARG A 195 -7.42 -14.00 -9.46
N VAL A 196 -7.51 -14.95 -8.53
CA VAL A 196 -6.49 -15.98 -8.32
C VAL A 196 -7.11 -17.34 -8.65
N ASN A 197 -6.51 -18.07 -9.58
CA ASN A 197 -6.99 -19.38 -10.07
C ASN A 197 -8.48 -19.35 -10.49
N GLY A 198 -8.91 -18.29 -11.18
CA GLY A 198 -10.29 -18.14 -11.64
C GLY A 198 -11.27 -17.51 -10.62
N ASN A 199 -10.89 -17.37 -9.35
CA ASN A 199 -11.78 -16.83 -8.30
C ASN A 199 -11.43 -15.39 -7.93
N ILE A 200 -12.44 -14.52 -7.77
CA ILE A 200 -12.23 -13.15 -7.30
C ILE A 200 -11.77 -13.19 -5.85
N THR A 201 -10.66 -12.51 -5.56
CA THR A 201 -10.03 -12.50 -4.24
C THR A 201 -9.70 -11.08 -3.79
N PRO A 202 -9.71 -10.81 -2.47
CA PRO A 202 -9.23 -9.53 -1.94
C PRO A 202 -7.78 -9.24 -2.35
N ILE A 203 -7.46 -7.97 -2.61
CA ILE A 203 -6.10 -7.54 -3.00
C ILE A 203 -5.02 -7.79 -1.93
N ARG A 204 -5.42 -8.02 -0.66
CA ARG A 204 -4.53 -8.36 0.45
C ARG A 204 -4.20 -9.86 0.58
N THR A 205 -4.75 -10.68 -0.31
CA THR A 205 -4.56 -12.14 -0.26
C THR A 205 -3.08 -12.47 -0.44
N VAL A 206 -2.52 -13.36 0.37
CA VAL A 206 -1.13 -13.78 0.20
C VAL A 206 -1.04 -14.82 -0.92
N LEU A 207 -0.19 -14.55 -1.91
CA LEU A 207 0.05 -15.42 -3.05
C LEU A 207 0.87 -16.66 -2.68
N ARG A 208 0.56 -17.78 -3.34
CA ARG A 208 1.24 -19.07 -3.16
C ARG A 208 1.93 -19.50 -4.46
N ASN A 209 2.86 -20.43 -4.28
CA ASN A 209 3.57 -21.04 -5.40
C ASN A 209 2.60 -21.79 -6.31
N GLY A 210 2.61 -21.48 -7.60
CA GLY A 210 1.69 -22.11 -8.58
C GLY A 210 0.42 -21.32 -8.87
N ASP A 211 0.14 -20.24 -8.16
CA ASP A 211 -1.07 -19.45 -8.37
C ASP A 211 -1.04 -18.71 -9.72
N GLU A 212 -2.12 -18.85 -10.49
CA GLU A 212 -2.40 -18.01 -11.64
C GLU A 212 -3.12 -16.73 -11.19
N VAL A 213 -2.52 -15.57 -11.45
CA VAL A 213 -2.99 -14.26 -10.99
C VAL A 213 -3.39 -13.40 -12.18
N GLU A 214 -4.66 -13.01 -12.22
CA GLU A 214 -5.23 -12.07 -13.17
C GLU A 214 -5.58 -10.77 -12.44
N ILE A 215 -5.09 -9.64 -12.94
CA ILE A 215 -5.36 -8.33 -12.36
C ILE A 215 -6.53 -7.67 -13.10
N ILE A 216 -7.56 -7.31 -12.33
CA ILE A 216 -8.73 -6.58 -12.83
C ILE A 216 -8.40 -5.09 -12.77
N ARG A 217 -8.51 -4.40 -13.91
CA ARG A 217 -8.16 -2.99 -14.06
C ARG A 217 -9.43 -2.18 -14.30
N ALA A 218 -9.47 -0.95 -13.80
CA ALA A 218 -10.56 0.00 -14.07
C ALA A 218 -10.00 1.34 -14.54
N GLU A 219 -10.70 1.99 -15.47
CA GLU A 219 -10.39 3.35 -15.89
C GLU A 219 -10.70 4.33 -14.75
N GLY A 220 -9.76 5.23 -14.44
CA GLY A 220 -9.88 6.18 -13.33
C GLY A 220 -9.46 5.63 -11.95
N GLN A 221 -9.11 4.35 -11.84
CA GLN A 221 -8.57 3.81 -10.59
C GLN A 221 -7.16 4.38 -10.34
N VAL A 222 -6.95 4.91 -9.14
CA VAL A 222 -5.67 5.43 -8.67
C VAL A 222 -5.22 4.72 -7.38
N PRO A 223 -3.90 4.63 -7.13
CA PRO A 223 -3.36 4.22 -5.85
C PRO A 223 -3.95 5.00 -4.67
N SER A 224 -4.30 4.28 -3.61
CA SER A 224 -4.71 4.87 -2.33
C SER A 224 -3.61 4.73 -1.29
N ALA A 225 -3.58 5.63 -0.29
CA ALA A 225 -2.58 5.59 0.78
C ALA A 225 -2.57 4.26 1.55
N ASN A 226 -3.73 3.62 1.72
CA ASN A 226 -3.83 2.33 2.41
C ASN A 226 -3.06 1.21 1.70
N TRP A 227 -2.83 1.31 0.39
CA TRP A 227 -2.10 0.28 -0.37
C TRP A 227 -0.66 0.12 0.07
N GLU A 228 -0.05 1.17 0.63
CA GLU A 228 1.32 1.11 1.16
C GLU A 228 1.47 0.06 2.26
N SER A 229 0.44 -0.12 3.09
CA SER A 229 0.40 -1.12 4.16
C SER A 229 0.16 -2.55 3.67
N ILE A 230 -0.38 -2.69 2.45
CA ILE A 230 -0.76 -3.97 1.85
C ILE A 230 0.42 -4.58 1.07
N VAL A 231 1.23 -3.73 0.43
CA VAL A 231 2.36 -4.19 -0.39
C VAL A 231 3.57 -4.60 0.44
N VAL A 232 4.17 -5.71 0.02
CA VAL A 232 5.36 -6.28 0.68
C VAL A 232 6.64 -5.85 -0.04
N THR A 233 6.58 -5.66 -1.36
CA THR A 233 7.77 -5.35 -2.17
C THR A 233 8.14 -3.87 -2.14
N GLY A 234 9.44 -3.58 -1.99
CA GLY A 234 9.96 -2.20 -2.03
C GLY A 234 9.64 -1.49 -3.34
N LYS A 235 9.71 -2.21 -4.47
CA LYS A 235 9.31 -1.69 -5.79
C LYS A 235 7.86 -1.19 -5.83
N ALA A 236 6.91 -1.97 -5.33
CA ALA A 236 5.50 -1.56 -5.31
C ALA A 236 5.28 -0.38 -4.36
N ARG A 237 5.92 -0.41 -3.18
CA ARG A 237 5.86 0.65 -2.19
C ARG A 237 6.37 1.99 -2.74
N ALA A 238 7.55 1.98 -3.36
CA ALA A 238 8.14 3.15 -3.99
C ALA A 238 7.25 3.73 -5.10
N ALA A 239 6.68 2.87 -5.96
CA ALA A 239 5.79 3.29 -7.02
C ALA A 239 4.49 3.94 -6.50
N ILE A 240 3.88 3.38 -5.45
CA ILE A 240 2.69 3.94 -4.80
C ILE A 240 3.03 5.30 -4.18
N ARG A 241 4.11 5.40 -3.39
CA ARG A 241 4.54 6.66 -2.76
C ARG A 241 4.77 7.75 -3.78
N HIS A 242 5.48 7.43 -4.87
CA HIS A 242 5.70 8.38 -5.96
C HIS A 242 4.39 8.90 -6.53
N HIS A 243 3.43 8.02 -6.81
CA HIS A 243 2.15 8.44 -7.39
C HIS A 243 1.31 9.29 -6.43
N LEU A 244 1.32 8.97 -5.13
CA LEU A 244 0.62 9.75 -4.12
C LEU A 244 1.21 11.16 -3.99
N ARG A 245 2.55 11.27 -3.94
CA ARG A 245 3.25 12.56 -3.89
C ARG A 245 2.98 13.41 -5.12
N GLU A 246 2.98 12.80 -6.31
CA GLU A 246 2.67 13.51 -7.55
C GLU A 246 1.25 14.08 -7.54
N ASN A 247 0.25 13.27 -7.14
CA ASN A 247 -1.13 13.74 -7.06
C ASN A 247 -1.32 14.83 -5.99
N GLU A 248 -0.64 14.70 -4.85
CA GLU A 248 -0.65 15.72 -3.80
C GLU A 248 -0.05 17.03 -4.30
N HIS A 249 1.10 16.98 -4.97
CA HIS A 249 1.77 18.14 -5.55
C HIS A 249 0.90 18.86 -6.60
N LEU A 250 0.27 18.11 -7.51
CA LEU A 250 -0.67 18.66 -8.48
C LEU A 250 -1.89 19.33 -7.81
N GLY A 251 -2.38 18.74 -6.71
CA GLY A 251 -3.44 19.31 -5.89
C GLY A 251 -3.02 20.62 -5.24
N GLN A 252 -1.82 20.67 -4.64
CA GLN A 252 -1.25 21.86 -4.03
C GLN A 252 -1.08 22.99 -5.05
N ILE A 253 -0.56 22.72 -6.25
CA ILE A 253 -0.44 23.72 -7.32
C ILE A 253 -1.81 24.33 -7.64
N LYS A 254 -2.84 23.49 -7.80
CA LYS A 254 -4.19 23.97 -8.14
C LYS A 254 -4.74 24.89 -7.04
N THR A 255 -4.67 24.47 -5.78
CA THR A 255 -5.16 25.27 -4.66
C THR A 255 -4.33 26.55 -4.48
N GLY A 256 -3.01 26.49 -4.60
CA GLY A 256 -2.16 27.67 -4.49
C GLY A 256 -2.47 28.73 -5.55
N ARG A 257 -2.79 28.31 -6.78
CA ARG A 257 -3.29 29.21 -7.83
C ARG A 257 -4.58 29.91 -7.41
N GLU A 258 -5.53 29.18 -6.84
CA GLU A 258 -6.81 29.72 -6.37
C GLU A 258 -6.63 30.69 -5.19
N ILE A 259 -5.77 30.35 -4.22
CA ILE A 259 -5.43 31.20 -3.07
C ILE A 259 -4.80 32.51 -3.55
N ILE A 260 -3.76 32.45 -4.39
CA ILE A 260 -3.10 33.64 -4.93
C ILE A 260 -4.09 34.49 -5.72
N ALA A 261 -4.92 33.88 -6.57
CA ALA A 261 -5.92 34.60 -7.34
C ALA A 261 -6.92 35.34 -6.44
N SER A 262 -7.39 34.71 -5.36
CA SER A 262 -8.31 35.34 -4.42
C SER A 262 -7.71 36.57 -3.73
N VAL A 263 -6.43 36.52 -3.35
CA VAL A 263 -5.72 37.63 -2.67
C VAL A 263 -5.52 38.80 -3.62
N PHE A 264 -5.10 38.55 -4.86
CA PHE A 264 -4.87 39.59 -5.85
C PHE A 264 -6.19 40.25 -6.31
N GLN A 265 -7.26 39.45 -6.42
CA GLN A 265 -8.59 39.95 -6.76
C GLN A 265 -9.15 40.85 -5.65
N ALA A 266 -8.92 40.52 -4.37
CA ALA A 266 -9.33 41.36 -3.24
C ALA A 266 -8.70 42.77 -3.32
N GLU A 267 -7.46 42.85 -3.81
CA GLU A 267 -6.71 44.10 -4.01
C GLU A 267 -6.92 44.74 -5.41
N LYS A 268 -7.86 44.20 -6.20
CA LYS A 268 -8.19 44.66 -7.57
C LYS A 268 -7.00 44.71 -8.53
N LYS A 269 -6.05 43.78 -8.38
CA LYS A 269 -4.90 43.64 -9.28
C LYS A 269 -5.02 42.37 -10.13
N SER A 270 -4.47 42.40 -11.35
CA SER A 270 -4.40 41.19 -12.17
C SER A 270 -3.32 40.25 -11.64
N VAL A 271 -3.63 38.96 -11.74
CA VAL A 271 -2.66 37.88 -11.57
C VAL A 271 -2.03 37.70 -12.94
N ASP A 272 -0.93 38.39 -13.19
CA ASP A 272 -0.11 38.16 -14.37
C ASP A 272 1.13 37.37 -13.94
N ASP A 273 1.44 36.30 -14.67
CA ASP A 273 2.58 35.42 -14.39
C ASP A 273 3.90 36.22 -14.30
N ASN A 274 4.08 37.23 -15.16
CA ASN A 274 5.24 38.15 -15.13
C ASN A 274 5.41 38.93 -13.82
N HIS A 275 4.31 39.21 -13.11
CA HIS A 275 4.36 39.89 -11.82
C HIS A 275 4.67 38.89 -10.68
N LEU A 276 4.14 37.68 -10.76
CA LEU A 276 4.41 36.61 -9.80
C LEU A 276 5.87 36.12 -9.84
N GLU A 277 6.51 36.15 -11.01
CA GLU A 277 7.94 35.83 -11.15
C GLU A 277 8.85 36.67 -10.23
N ARG A 278 8.43 37.89 -9.85
CA ARG A 278 9.18 38.74 -8.91
C ARG A 278 9.22 38.18 -7.50
N ALA A 279 8.27 37.31 -7.14
CA ALA A 279 8.23 36.64 -5.83
C ALA A 279 9.07 35.36 -5.78
N LEU A 280 9.51 34.82 -6.92
CA LEU A 280 10.28 33.57 -6.99
C LEU A 280 11.62 33.67 -6.26
N GLY A 281 12.43 34.69 -6.58
CA GLY A 281 13.73 34.91 -5.95
C GLY A 281 13.66 35.08 -4.42
N PRO A 282 12.81 35.98 -3.89
CA PRO A 282 12.67 36.18 -2.44
C PRO A 282 12.08 35.02 -1.65
N LEU A 283 11.41 34.07 -2.31
CA LEU A 283 10.80 32.88 -1.70
C LEU A 283 11.57 31.59 -2.05
N GLU A 284 12.75 31.73 -2.66
CA GLU A 284 13.63 30.61 -3.02
C GLU A 284 12.95 29.54 -3.91
N CYS A 285 12.00 29.97 -4.76
CA CYS A 285 11.32 29.10 -5.72
C CYS A 285 11.97 29.19 -7.11
N GLU A 286 12.09 28.07 -7.81
CA GLU A 286 12.66 28.03 -9.17
C GLU A 286 11.58 28.26 -10.24
N THR A 287 10.37 27.73 -10.04
CA THR A 287 9.26 27.85 -10.98
C THR A 287 8.00 28.42 -10.34
N LEU A 288 7.08 28.92 -11.17
CA LEU A 288 5.76 29.36 -10.71
C LEU A 288 4.95 28.20 -10.12
N ASP A 289 5.10 26.99 -10.64
CA ASP A 289 4.44 25.80 -10.10
C ASP A 289 4.96 25.47 -8.70
N ASP A 290 6.26 25.65 -8.42
CA ASP A 290 6.80 25.51 -7.06
C ASP A 290 6.20 26.55 -6.11
N LEU A 291 6.08 27.80 -6.56
CA LEU A 291 5.44 28.87 -5.78
C LEU A 291 3.97 28.52 -5.47
N TYR A 292 3.22 28.04 -6.46
CA TYR A 292 1.84 27.61 -6.25
C TYR A 292 1.77 26.41 -5.30
N ALA A 293 2.63 25.41 -5.46
CA ALA A 293 2.68 24.27 -4.56
C ALA A 293 2.97 24.69 -3.12
N LEU A 294 3.90 25.62 -2.91
CA LEU A 294 4.34 26.10 -1.60
C LEU A 294 3.23 26.91 -0.89
N VAL A 295 2.45 27.68 -1.63
CA VAL A 295 1.23 28.33 -1.10
C VAL A 295 0.12 27.31 -0.85
N GLY A 296 -0.06 26.33 -1.74
CA GLY A 296 -1.05 25.27 -1.61
C GLY A 296 -0.77 24.30 -0.46
N ALA A 297 0.49 24.11 -0.08
CA ALA A 297 0.92 23.36 1.10
C ALA A 297 0.74 24.16 2.41
N GLY A 298 0.62 25.49 2.32
CA GLY A 298 0.47 26.38 3.47
C GLY A 298 1.78 26.83 4.12
N ASP A 299 2.93 26.57 3.48
CA ASP A 299 4.25 27.01 3.95
C ASP A 299 4.42 28.53 3.79
N VAL A 300 3.83 29.11 2.76
CA VAL A 300 3.77 30.57 2.52
C VAL A 300 2.33 31.01 2.31
N SER A 301 1.96 32.11 2.96
CA SER A 301 0.63 32.70 2.78
C SER A 301 0.50 33.47 1.47
N GLY A 302 -0.67 33.45 0.83
CA GLY A 302 -0.92 34.24 -0.38
C GLY A 302 -0.72 35.76 -0.18
N THR A 303 -0.91 36.26 1.04
CA THR A 303 -0.63 37.66 1.43
C THR A 303 0.86 37.97 1.47
N GLU A 304 1.69 37.02 1.88
CA GLU A 304 3.14 37.15 1.83
C GLU A 304 3.64 37.18 0.39
N VAL A 305 3.10 36.32 -0.49
CA VAL A 305 3.38 36.40 -1.94
C VAL A 305 3.02 37.78 -2.48
N PHE A 306 1.83 38.29 -2.17
CA PHE A 306 1.41 39.63 -2.60
C PHE A 306 2.37 40.73 -2.12
N ARG A 307 2.84 40.67 -0.87
CA ARG A 307 3.80 41.63 -0.31
C ARG A 307 5.14 41.60 -1.04
N LYS A 308 5.61 40.42 -1.45
CA LYS A 308 6.85 40.27 -2.22
C LYS A 308 6.71 40.80 -3.64
N VAL A 309 5.55 40.65 -4.27
CA VAL A 309 5.26 41.22 -5.60
C VAL A 309 5.09 42.74 -5.55
N TYR A 310 4.48 43.27 -4.49
CA TYR A 310 4.20 44.70 -4.31
C TYR A 310 4.71 45.23 -2.95
N PRO A 311 6.04 45.42 -2.80
CA PRO A 311 6.65 45.81 -1.52
C PRO A 311 6.28 47.21 -1.01
N ASP A 312 5.88 48.11 -1.92
CA ASP A 312 5.54 49.52 -1.59
C ASP A 312 4.09 49.76 -1.14
N GLN A 313 3.26 48.70 -1.06
CA GLN A 313 1.87 48.83 -0.64
C GLN A 313 1.65 48.26 0.76
N LYS A 314 0.82 48.96 1.55
CA LYS A 314 0.39 48.47 2.86
C LYS A 314 -0.28 47.11 2.66
N SER A 315 0.19 46.13 3.42
CA SER A 315 -0.36 44.78 3.42
C SER A 315 -1.87 44.80 3.63
N PRO A 316 -2.63 43.93 2.96
CA PRO A 316 -4.07 43.81 3.19
C PRO A 316 -4.33 43.65 4.69
N GLY A 317 -5.18 44.51 5.25
CA GLY A 317 -5.78 44.23 6.56
C GLY A 317 -6.64 42.98 6.43
N MET A 318 -6.52 42.07 7.39
CA MET A 318 -7.24 40.80 7.57
C MET A 318 -8.40 40.52 6.59
N LEU A 319 -8.27 39.39 5.89
CA LEU A 319 -9.24 38.70 5.03
C LEU A 319 -10.64 38.57 5.65
N VAL A 320 -11.44 39.63 5.63
CA VAL A 320 -12.90 39.56 5.89
C VAL A 320 -13.71 39.92 4.65
N THR A 321 -13.10 40.53 3.62
CA THR A 321 -13.82 41.00 2.42
C THR A 321 -13.69 40.08 1.21
N ALA A 322 -12.64 39.24 1.12
CA ALA A 322 -12.43 38.34 -0.02
C ALA A 322 -13.40 37.14 -0.05
N LEU A 323 -13.82 36.66 1.13
CA LEU A 323 -14.78 35.54 1.25
C LEU A 323 -16.19 35.88 0.77
N ASN A 324 -16.59 37.16 0.75
CA ASN A 324 -17.92 37.57 0.29
C ASN A 324 -18.06 37.69 -1.25
N ALA A 325 -16.96 37.67 -2.00
CA ALA A 325 -17.00 37.71 -3.47
C ALA A 325 -17.08 36.30 -4.08
N ILE A 326 -16.49 35.31 -3.41
CA ILE A 326 -16.45 33.90 -3.83
C ILE A 326 -17.79 33.19 -3.56
N THR A 327 -18.63 33.70 -2.65
CA THR A 327 -19.93 33.14 -2.26
C THR A 327 -21.03 33.21 -3.33
N SER A 328 -20.81 33.85 -4.48
CA SER A 328 -21.88 34.09 -5.46
C SER A 328 -21.81 33.28 -6.74
N LYS A 329 -20.68 32.63 -7.07
CA LYS A 329 -20.54 31.88 -8.33
C LYS A 329 -19.43 30.82 -8.29
N VAL A 330 -19.69 29.60 -7.82
CA VAL A 330 -19.09 28.39 -8.41
C VAL A 330 -20.08 27.25 -8.22
N GLY A 331 -20.46 26.63 -9.33
CA GLY A 331 -21.37 25.49 -9.38
C GLY A 331 -20.67 24.17 -9.11
N SER A 332 -21.49 23.22 -8.66
CA SER A 332 -21.24 21.80 -8.51
C SER A 332 -20.21 21.20 -9.47
N ASP A 333 -19.06 20.77 -8.94
CA ASP A 333 -18.34 19.56 -9.40
C ASP A 333 -17.08 19.33 -8.54
N ALA A 334 -17.25 18.73 -7.36
CA ALA A 334 -16.14 18.14 -6.59
C ALA A 334 -16.63 17.03 -5.65
N LYS A 335 -16.64 15.79 -6.14
CA LYS A 335 -17.00 14.60 -5.33
C LYS A 335 -15.99 14.24 -4.23
N ASN A 336 -14.86 14.96 -4.11
CA ASN A 336 -13.79 14.66 -3.14
C ASN A 336 -13.46 15.76 -2.11
N ASN A 337 -14.03 16.96 -2.18
CA ASN A 337 -13.84 17.96 -1.12
C ASN A 337 -14.90 17.78 -0.01
N ALA A 338 -14.51 17.96 1.25
CA ALA A 338 -15.46 18.04 2.36
C ALA A 338 -16.51 19.11 2.02
N PRO A 339 -17.83 18.83 2.11
CA PRO A 339 -18.87 19.72 1.63
C PRO A 339 -19.08 20.88 2.61
N ILE A 340 -18.12 21.80 2.56
CA ILE A 340 -18.02 22.98 3.40
C ILE A 340 -17.91 24.16 2.46
N ILE A 341 -18.86 25.09 2.56
CA ILE A 341 -18.83 26.38 1.89
C ILE A 341 -17.61 27.16 2.41
N GLY A 342 -16.74 27.56 1.48
CA GLY A 342 -15.42 28.14 1.79
C GLY A 342 -14.30 27.10 1.88
N GLY A 343 -14.61 25.82 1.74
CA GLY A 343 -13.66 24.72 1.75
C GLY A 343 -12.87 24.56 0.46
N ASP A 344 -13.46 24.86 -0.69
CA ASP A 344 -12.79 24.71 -1.98
C ASP A 344 -11.57 25.64 -2.15
N ALA A 345 -11.42 26.66 -1.30
CA ALA A 345 -10.24 27.52 -1.27
C ALA A 345 -9.02 26.90 -0.55
N PHE A 346 -9.17 25.73 0.08
CA PHE A 346 -8.13 25.08 0.87
C PHE A 346 -7.93 23.61 0.46
N SER A 347 -6.69 23.24 0.16
CA SER A 347 -6.26 21.92 -0.35
C SER A 347 -6.43 20.79 0.66
N ALA A 348 -6.33 21.11 1.95
CA ALA A 348 -6.40 20.15 3.04
C ALA A 348 -7.39 20.64 4.10
N ILE A 349 -8.66 20.28 3.92
CA ILE A 349 -9.64 20.36 4.99
C ILE A 349 -9.66 19.01 5.69
N LYS A 350 -9.33 19.01 6.98
CA LYS A 350 -9.42 17.83 7.83
C LYS A 350 -10.38 18.12 8.96
N PHE A 351 -11.10 17.10 9.40
CA PHE A 351 -11.91 17.20 10.61
C PHE A 351 -11.05 16.87 11.81
N ALA A 352 -11.21 17.64 12.89
CA ALA A 352 -10.46 17.38 14.10
C ALA A 352 -10.78 15.97 14.64
N PRO A 353 -9.75 15.18 14.99
CA PRO A 353 -9.94 13.81 15.47
C PRO A 353 -10.88 13.80 16.69
N GLU A 354 -11.73 12.79 16.76
CA GLU A 354 -12.70 12.58 17.86
C GLU A 354 -13.80 13.64 18.03
N THR A 355 -13.83 14.69 17.21
CA THR A 355 -14.89 15.73 17.29
C THR A 355 -16.14 15.42 16.45
N PHE A 356 -16.00 14.55 15.43
CA PHE A 356 -17.07 14.03 14.57
C PHE A 356 -18.15 15.06 14.16
N PRO A 357 -17.78 16.20 13.51
CA PRO A 357 -18.75 17.22 13.13
C PRO A 357 -19.68 16.70 12.01
N LEU A 358 -20.97 17.06 12.07
CA LEU A 358 -21.98 16.62 11.12
C LEU A 358 -22.62 17.80 10.37
N PRO A 359 -23.11 17.58 9.14
CA PRO A 359 -23.95 18.56 8.45
C PRO A 359 -25.11 19.03 9.34
N GLY A 360 -25.18 20.35 9.55
CA GLY A 360 -26.13 21.01 10.46
C GLY A 360 -25.52 21.46 11.79
N ASP A 361 -24.32 20.99 12.16
CA ASP A 361 -23.57 21.56 13.26
C ASP A 361 -22.99 22.94 12.90
N ARG A 362 -22.83 23.80 13.90
CA ARG A 362 -22.05 25.03 13.74
C ARG A 362 -20.58 24.66 13.84
N ILE A 363 -19.81 24.98 12.80
CA ILE A 363 -18.40 24.62 12.67
C ILE A 363 -17.52 25.87 12.54
N VAL A 364 -16.25 25.71 12.87
CA VAL A 364 -15.19 26.71 12.70
C VAL A 364 -13.94 25.99 12.19
N GLY A 365 -13.16 26.65 11.34
CA GLY A 365 -11.86 26.17 10.89
C GLY A 365 -10.75 26.85 11.67
N ILE A 366 -9.72 26.09 12.03
CA ILE A 366 -8.46 26.60 12.55
C ILE A 366 -7.38 26.32 11.50
N MET A 367 -6.69 27.37 11.06
CA MET A 367 -5.58 27.25 10.12
C MET A 367 -4.31 26.83 10.86
N SER A 368 -3.80 25.65 10.55
CA SER A 368 -2.57 25.09 11.11
C SER A 368 -1.46 25.11 10.06
N PRO A 369 -0.28 25.68 10.36
CA PRO A 369 0.87 25.66 9.44
C PRO A 369 1.23 24.22 9.02
N GLY A 370 1.33 23.96 7.73
CA GLY A 370 1.69 22.65 7.16
C GLY A 370 0.61 21.55 7.19
N GLU A 371 -0.48 21.72 7.95
CA GLU A 371 -1.55 20.71 8.07
C GLU A 371 -2.87 21.10 7.38
N GLY A 372 -3.02 22.37 7.00
CA GLY A 372 -4.19 22.92 6.33
C GLY A 372 -5.21 23.51 7.31
N VAL A 373 -6.50 23.36 6.99
CA VAL A 373 -7.62 23.83 7.83
C VAL A 373 -8.21 22.66 8.60
N MET A 374 -8.12 22.73 9.92
CA MET A 374 -8.73 21.78 10.83
C MET A 374 -10.10 22.25 11.26
N VAL A 375 -11.14 21.46 10.99
CA VAL A 375 -12.54 21.81 11.25
C VAL A 375 -12.98 21.25 12.58
N TYR A 376 -13.50 22.13 13.42
CA TYR A 376 -14.03 21.82 14.75
C TYR A 376 -15.51 22.21 14.85
N PRO A 377 -16.31 21.47 15.63
CA PRO A 377 -17.58 21.98 16.15
C PRO A 377 -17.34 23.22 17.02
N ILE A 378 -18.19 24.25 16.92
CA ILE A 378 -18.05 25.50 17.71
C ILE A 378 -18.12 25.26 19.23
N SER A 379 -18.68 24.12 19.65
CA SER A 379 -18.81 23.74 21.05
C SER A 379 -17.62 22.94 21.58
N SER A 380 -16.61 22.65 20.76
CA SER A 380 -15.48 21.83 21.18
C SER A 380 -14.59 22.59 22.19
N PRO A 381 -14.23 21.99 23.34
CA PRO A 381 -13.33 22.57 24.32
C PRO A 381 -11.90 22.68 23.77
N LEU A 382 -11.54 21.90 22.73
CA LEU A 382 -10.24 22.01 22.03
C LEU A 382 -10.03 23.39 21.41
N LEU A 383 -11.10 24.17 21.21
CA LEU A 383 -11.00 25.55 20.71
C LEU A 383 -10.42 26.53 21.74
N GLN A 384 -10.39 26.19 23.03
CA GLN A 384 -9.81 27.05 24.08
C GLN A 384 -8.33 27.33 23.84
N ASP A 385 -7.60 26.36 23.29
CA ASP A 385 -6.17 26.48 23.02
C ASP A 385 -5.85 27.55 21.96
N TYR A 386 -6.84 27.92 21.15
CA TYR A 386 -6.69 28.87 20.03
C TYR A 386 -7.32 30.24 20.30
N GLU A 387 -7.89 30.48 21.49
CA GLU A 387 -8.56 31.76 21.81
C GLU A 387 -7.63 32.98 21.70
N ALA A 388 -6.33 32.80 21.95
CA ALA A 388 -5.32 33.85 21.86
C ALA A 388 -4.89 34.17 20.41
N GLU A 389 -5.21 33.30 19.46
CA GLU A 389 -4.71 33.34 18.07
C GLU A 389 -5.86 33.55 17.08
N LEU A 390 -6.66 34.60 17.30
CA LEU A 390 -7.86 34.91 16.49
C LEU A 390 -7.60 34.99 14.98
N GLU A 391 -6.37 35.31 14.57
CA GLU A 391 -5.95 35.39 13.17
C GLU A 391 -5.99 34.03 12.44
N ARG A 392 -5.98 32.92 13.18
CA ARG A 392 -6.07 31.55 12.63
C ARG A 392 -7.51 31.06 12.45
N TRP A 393 -8.49 31.81 12.95
CA TRP A 393 -9.90 31.39 12.96
C TRP A 393 -10.57 31.70 11.64
N LEU A 394 -11.16 30.66 11.04
CA LEU A 394 -11.89 30.75 9.79
C LEU A 394 -13.36 30.40 10.01
N PRO A 395 -14.31 31.30 9.72
CA PRO A 395 -15.72 30.96 9.74
C PRO A 395 -16.04 30.00 8.59
N LEU A 396 -16.58 28.83 8.93
CA LEU A 396 -16.96 27.78 7.97
C LEU A 396 -18.45 27.47 8.06
N LYS A 397 -19.02 26.95 6.98
CA LYS A 397 -20.41 26.49 6.96
C LYS A 397 -20.54 25.24 6.11
N TRP A 398 -21.39 24.32 6.51
CA TRP A 398 -21.73 23.16 5.68
C TRP A 398 -22.40 23.58 4.36
N ASP A 399 -21.97 22.96 3.28
CA ASP A 399 -22.70 22.97 2.02
C ASP A 399 -23.79 21.92 2.09
N ASN A 400 -25.01 22.37 2.36
CA ASN A 400 -26.15 21.49 2.50
C ASN A 400 -26.44 20.74 1.19
N GLU A 401 -26.26 21.34 0.01
CA GLU A 401 -26.59 20.67 -1.26
C GLU A 401 -25.59 19.54 -1.58
N ALA A 402 -24.30 19.79 -1.39
CA ALA A 402 -23.25 18.78 -1.58
C ALA A 402 -23.22 17.69 -0.49
N SER A 403 -23.89 17.92 0.65
CA SER A 403 -23.90 16.98 1.79
C SER A 403 -24.95 15.88 1.71
N HIS A 404 -25.98 15.99 0.84
CA HIS A 404 -27.15 15.10 0.87
C HIS A 404 -26.85 13.62 0.51
N ASP A 405 -25.86 13.36 -0.34
CA ASP A 405 -25.53 12.02 -0.85
C ASP A 405 -24.34 11.35 -0.11
N ARG A 406 -23.93 11.87 1.03
CA ARG A 406 -22.76 11.38 1.79
C ARG A 406 -23.12 10.91 3.19
N PHE A 407 -22.33 9.96 3.70
CA PHE A 407 -22.37 9.54 5.10
C PHE A 407 -21.16 10.08 5.85
N TYR A 408 -21.35 10.38 7.12
CA TYR A 408 -20.36 10.94 8.03
C TYR A 408 -20.29 10.09 9.28
N ASP A 409 -19.09 9.93 9.84
CA ASP A 409 -18.89 9.22 11.08
C ASP A 409 -19.35 10.05 12.27
N THR A 410 -20.02 9.39 13.22
CA THR A 410 -20.38 9.97 14.51
C THR A 410 -20.30 8.93 15.61
N ARG A 411 -19.97 9.37 16.83
CA ARG A 411 -19.89 8.48 17.99
C ARG A 411 -21.06 8.70 18.94
N LEU A 412 -21.72 7.62 19.33
CA LEU A 412 -22.72 7.60 20.40
C LEU A 412 -22.14 6.89 21.63
N SER A 413 -22.35 7.49 22.80
CA SER A 413 -22.12 6.86 24.10
C SER A 413 -23.47 6.47 24.72
N LEU A 414 -23.64 5.18 24.99
CA LEU A 414 -24.86 4.61 25.53
C LEU A 414 -24.61 3.93 26.88
N THR A 415 -25.54 4.09 27.80
CA THR A 415 -25.65 3.30 29.03
C THR A 415 -26.87 2.40 28.88
N VAL A 416 -26.65 1.09 28.84
CA VAL A 416 -27.64 0.09 28.45
C VAL A 416 -27.76 -0.95 29.56
N ALA A 417 -28.96 -1.49 29.78
CA ALA A 417 -29.14 -2.62 30.70
C ALA A 417 -28.41 -3.87 30.18
N ASN A 418 -27.60 -4.51 31.03
CA ASN A 418 -26.84 -5.72 30.72
C ASN A 418 -27.75 -6.96 30.71
N LYS A 419 -28.64 -7.04 29.72
CA LYS A 419 -29.60 -8.15 29.53
C LYS A 419 -29.36 -8.86 28.20
N ILE A 420 -29.72 -10.14 28.18
CA ILE A 420 -29.68 -10.96 26.96
C ILE A 420 -30.52 -10.29 25.87
N GLY A 421 -29.92 -10.12 24.68
CA GLY A 421 -30.58 -9.50 23.53
C GLY A 421 -30.56 -7.97 23.50
N ALA A 422 -30.01 -7.28 24.52
CA ALA A 422 -29.99 -5.82 24.54
C ALA A 422 -29.21 -5.21 23.36
N LEU A 423 -28.05 -5.76 23.04
CA LEU A 423 -27.23 -5.33 21.90
C LEU A 423 -27.93 -5.58 20.55
N ALA A 424 -28.65 -6.70 20.42
CA ALA A 424 -29.39 -7.03 19.21
C ALA A 424 -30.52 -6.03 18.94
N ILE A 425 -31.21 -5.59 19.98
CA ILE A 425 -32.26 -4.56 19.87
C ILE A 425 -31.64 -3.23 19.45
N ILE A 426 -30.52 -2.82 20.05
CA ILE A 426 -29.83 -1.57 19.70
C ILE A 426 -29.36 -1.59 18.25
N ALA A 427 -28.65 -2.65 17.84
CA ALA A 427 -28.16 -2.79 16.47
C ALA A 427 -29.31 -2.80 15.45
N ARG A 428 -30.42 -3.48 15.78
CA ARG A 428 -31.62 -3.49 14.95
C ARG A 428 -32.25 -2.10 14.84
N THR A 429 -32.41 -1.38 15.94
CA THR A 429 -32.95 0.00 15.92
C THR A 429 -32.09 0.91 15.06
N ILE A 430 -30.75 0.84 15.17
CA ILE A 430 -29.85 1.63 14.32
C ILE A 430 -30.04 1.29 12.83
N GLY A 431 -30.09 0.00 12.50
CA GLY A 431 -30.29 -0.47 11.13
C GLY A 431 -31.66 -0.10 10.54
N GLU A 432 -32.72 -0.09 11.34
CA GLU A 432 -34.08 0.31 10.91
C GLU A 432 -34.15 1.79 10.49
N PHE A 433 -33.30 2.64 11.07
CA PHE A 433 -33.16 4.05 10.67
C PHE A 433 -32.19 4.24 9.49
N GLY A 434 -31.56 3.18 8.98
CA GLY A 434 -30.69 3.26 7.81
C GLY A 434 -29.30 3.81 8.11
N ALA A 435 -28.80 3.67 9.34
CA ALA A 435 -27.41 3.94 9.70
C ALA A 435 -26.59 2.65 9.76
N ASN A 436 -25.35 2.72 9.32
CA ASN A 436 -24.39 1.62 9.42
C ASN A 436 -23.57 1.77 10.71
N ILE A 437 -23.12 0.64 11.27
CA ILE A 437 -22.26 0.62 12.46
C ILE A 437 -20.83 0.33 12.00
N SER A 438 -19.94 1.33 12.10
CA SER A 438 -18.54 1.20 11.68
C SER A 438 -17.69 0.55 12.77
N ASN A 439 -17.97 0.85 14.03
CA ASN A 439 -17.28 0.28 15.18
C ASN A 439 -18.19 0.18 16.40
N LEU A 440 -17.92 -0.80 17.27
CA LEU A 440 -18.62 -0.97 18.55
C LEU A 440 -17.62 -1.43 19.60
N SER A 441 -17.50 -0.64 20.67
CA SER A 441 -16.70 -0.98 21.84
C SER A 441 -17.58 -1.04 23.10
N MET A 442 -17.24 -1.97 23.99
CA MET A 442 -17.89 -2.15 25.28
C MET A 442 -16.81 -2.05 26.36
N HIS A 443 -16.88 -1.00 27.18
CA HIS A 443 -15.80 -0.67 28.12
C HIS A 443 -16.07 -1.14 29.55
N GLN A 444 -17.27 -0.86 30.06
CA GLN A 444 -17.66 -1.20 31.42
C GLN A 444 -18.89 -2.10 31.39
N ARG A 445 -18.79 -3.22 32.10
CA ARG A 445 -19.87 -4.20 32.25
C ARG A 445 -20.08 -4.48 33.73
N ASP A 446 -21.03 -3.78 34.30
CA ASP A 446 -21.56 -4.07 35.63
C ASP A 446 -22.63 -5.15 35.52
N GLU A 447 -23.08 -5.69 36.66
CA GLU A 447 -24.15 -6.71 36.67
C GLU A 447 -25.44 -6.18 36.02
N ASP A 448 -25.78 -4.92 36.26
CA ASP A 448 -27.03 -4.32 35.79
C ASP A 448 -26.89 -3.52 34.48
N PHE A 449 -25.73 -2.93 34.22
CA PHE A 449 -25.53 -2.00 33.10
C PHE A 449 -24.22 -2.24 32.34
N CYS A 450 -24.22 -1.88 31.06
CA CYS A 450 -23.03 -1.79 30.25
C CYS A 450 -22.92 -0.43 29.57
N LEU A 451 -21.69 0.07 29.43
CA LEU A 451 -21.37 1.25 28.66
C LEU A 451 -20.90 0.83 27.27
N LEU A 452 -21.61 1.32 26.25
CA LEU A 452 -21.31 1.09 24.84
C LEU A 452 -20.87 2.39 24.20
N GLU A 453 -19.83 2.32 23.39
CA GLU A 453 -19.49 3.34 22.41
C GLU A 453 -19.71 2.74 21.03
N ILE A 454 -20.50 3.44 20.22
CA ILE A 454 -20.90 2.97 18.90
C ILE A 454 -20.57 4.08 17.90
N ASP A 455 -19.73 3.76 16.94
CA ASP A 455 -19.43 4.62 15.80
C ASP A 455 -20.41 4.28 14.67
N LEU A 456 -21.07 5.32 14.15
CA LEU A 456 -22.16 5.25 13.20
C LEU A 456 -21.87 6.10 11.98
N GLU A 457 -22.26 5.59 10.81
CA GLU A 457 -22.29 6.35 9.56
C GLU A 457 -23.69 6.93 9.36
N VAL A 458 -23.79 8.26 9.30
CA VAL A 458 -25.06 9.01 9.28
C VAL A 458 -25.04 10.13 8.25
N ARG A 459 -26.21 10.50 7.73
CA ARG A 459 -26.33 11.55 6.70
C ARG A 459 -26.12 12.96 7.25
N ASP A 460 -26.80 13.28 8.35
CA ASP A 460 -26.79 14.62 8.93
C ASP A 460 -27.12 14.60 10.43
N LEU A 461 -27.14 15.79 11.03
CA LEU A 461 -27.50 16.00 12.43
C LEU A 461 -28.95 15.56 12.75
N ASN A 462 -29.88 15.66 11.80
CA ASN A 462 -31.28 15.28 12.03
C ASN A 462 -31.44 13.77 12.11
N HIS A 463 -30.76 13.05 11.21
CA HIS A 463 -30.71 11.60 11.17
C HIS A 463 -30.19 11.02 12.49
N VAL A 464 -29.12 11.59 13.05
CA VAL A 464 -28.62 11.17 14.38
C VAL A 464 -29.63 11.45 15.47
N LYS A 465 -30.31 12.61 15.43
CA LYS A 465 -31.32 12.94 16.45
C LYS A 465 -32.49 11.96 16.41
N GLU A 466 -32.91 11.52 15.22
CA GLU A 466 -33.93 10.48 15.06
C GLU A 466 -33.48 9.15 15.67
N ILE A 467 -32.25 8.71 15.38
CA ILE A 467 -31.67 7.48 15.95
C ILE A 467 -31.56 7.58 17.48
N ILE A 468 -31.06 8.70 18.01
CA ILE A 468 -30.98 8.95 19.46
C ILE A 468 -32.37 8.91 20.10
N SER A 469 -33.37 9.51 19.45
CA SER A 469 -34.75 9.51 19.94
C SER A 469 -35.32 8.09 19.99
N ALA A 470 -35.11 7.30 18.93
CA ALA A 470 -35.54 5.90 18.87
C ALA A 470 -34.86 5.04 19.93
N LEU A 471 -33.55 5.22 20.13
CA LEU A 471 -32.78 4.53 21.16
C LEU A 471 -33.28 4.91 22.57
N ARG A 472 -33.60 6.18 22.83
CA ARG A 472 -34.22 6.61 24.11
C ARG A 472 -35.59 5.99 24.35
N GLY A 473 -36.33 5.68 23.29
CA GLY A 473 -37.62 4.98 23.38
C GLY A 473 -37.49 3.52 23.85
N SER A 474 -36.31 2.93 23.74
CA SER A 474 -36.06 1.57 24.21
C SER A 474 -35.94 1.52 25.73
N ARG A 475 -36.70 0.62 26.37
CA ARG A 475 -36.62 0.36 27.83
C ARG A 475 -35.26 -0.14 28.29
N LEU A 476 -34.39 -0.54 27.35
CA LEU A 476 -33.06 -1.06 27.64
C LEU A 476 -31.99 0.03 27.66
N VAL A 477 -32.26 1.21 27.08
CA VAL A 477 -31.31 2.32 27.03
C VAL A 477 -31.66 3.29 28.15
N ASN A 478 -30.77 3.42 29.13
CA ASN A 478 -30.91 4.37 30.23
C ASN A 478 -30.47 5.78 29.80
N ARG A 479 -29.34 5.84 29.08
CA ARG A 479 -28.76 7.11 28.62
C ARG A 479 -28.17 6.93 27.24
N VAL A 480 -28.38 7.92 26.37
CA VAL A 480 -27.69 8.04 25.08
C VAL A 480 -27.35 9.50 24.82
N LYS A 481 -26.08 9.71 24.47
CA LYS A 481 -25.52 11.01 24.11
C LYS A 481 -24.63 10.84 22.89
N ARG A 482 -24.68 11.81 21.98
CA ARG A 482 -23.63 11.97 20.97
C ARG A 482 -22.38 12.48 21.66
N VAL A 483 -21.24 11.89 21.35
CA VAL A 483 -19.94 12.38 21.79
C VAL A 483 -19.52 13.47 20.81
N VAL A 484 -19.34 14.67 21.34
CA VAL A 484 -18.76 15.82 20.63
C VAL A 484 -17.65 16.24 21.56
N ALA A 485 -16.41 15.95 21.19
CA ALA A 485 -15.24 16.19 22.04
C ALA A 485 -15.13 17.66 22.41
#